data_AF-D3BJ84-F1
#
_entry.id   AF-D3BJ84-F1
#
_cell.length_a   1.000
_cell.length_b   1.000
_cell.length_c   1.000
_cell.angle_alpha   90.00
_cell.angle_beta   90.00
_cell.angle_gamma   90.00
#
_symmetry.space_group_name_H-M   'P 1'
#
loop_
_entity.id
_entity.type
_entity.pdbx_description
1 polymer ?
#
loop_
_entity_poly.entity_id
_entity_poly.type
_entity_poly.pdbx_seq_one_letter_code
_entity_poly.pdbx_strand_id
1 'polypeptide(L)'
;MIENSNNNNNNNNNNNNNSNNNNNNNNKEIVIRSVFSNKILFLSILSKTRFANLCYLKSKIAKNDTTVNLVTKSLKYHQCNDIDWLCSNGYFDLLWLKMVRDEPLPLKKENLQKLIVSRLNKGRPVTISLLRIMEHVGDQLRSDEFQDIDQLKASILKRIPMLEPDSQIVMELIFLNLIRSHLPSMDVNHIREHIQCIVANHCVLSLDYLRSFFEKNHPATLSIFNDIVCEFGSMEQVKYVLGGLLENVSCSAVDRANSLEILEYLVSLGKDCSSDALIYMVKKKRYHEAKILLKLKPDRHFWSSHSELLPTALENDDIEMVDLLLQNNINSVTLPNHRHILYTLAKHYPRFCHTINIQSKSPFEVMKAACQFGFLETVQEVHRIHPKSFYENNILDCALMASHEEIMQFIIENRDDQFSMQSWTICGSVGDINLFNNFVSKRSNISHLYEMLRSAYCHGNLDFIKSMIELNHHNLDHQIYTRKAIVFNQHSIIKYYLENVKPKRKDLIEMFSYDLESIHPTTWNIFFNYMGHISPHEIESKGDQLRLLFERLGKIGKMTDQKRISYHFVVDFNI
;
A
#
# COMPACT_ATOMS: atom_id res chain seq x y z
N MET A 1 8.84 14.36 42.20
CA MET A 1 9.98 14.45 43.13
C MET A 1 11.17 15.00 42.35
N ILE A 2 11.55 16.25 42.69
CA ILE A 2 12.77 17.01 42.38
C ILE A 2 13.00 17.32 40.89
N GLU A 3 12.59 18.47 40.34
CA GLU A 3 13.07 19.87 40.46
C GLU A 3 14.43 20.20 39.82
N ASN A 4 14.33 21.06 38.78
CA ASN A 4 15.09 22.29 38.50
C ASN A 4 16.64 22.29 38.47
N SER A 5 17.16 22.70 37.32
CA SER A 5 18.21 23.74 37.28
C SER A 5 18.13 24.58 35.99
N ASN A 6 17.67 25.82 36.15
CA ASN A 6 17.96 26.94 35.25
C ASN A 6 19.44 27.32 35.38
N ASN A 7 20.09 27.71 34.28
CA ASN A 7 20.89 28.94 34.31
C ASN A 7 21.06 29.60 32.95
N ASN A 8 20.86 30.91 32.96
CA ASN A 8 20.94 31.88 31.88
C ASN A 8 22.37 32.07 31.35
N ASN A 9 22.48 32.42 30.06
CA ASN A 9 23.26 33.61 29.68
C ASN A 9 22.80 34.21 28.35
N ASN A 10 22.45 35.49 28.42
CA ASN A 10 22.18 36.40 27.31
C ASN A 10 23.47 36.68 26.51
N ASN A 11 23.35 36.81 25.17
CA ASN A 11 23.81 38.01 24.48
C ASN A 11 23.27 38.15 23.05
N ASN A 12 22.96 39.41 22.73
CA ASN A 12 22.34 39.96 21.53
C ASN A 12 23.05 39.63 20.20
N ASN A 13 22.31 39.51 19.09
CA ASN A 13 22.21 40.57 18.07
C ASN A 13 21.36 40.21 16.84
N ASN A 14 20.60 41.21 16.41
CA ASN A 14 20.00 41.48 15.10
C ASN A 14 20.31 40.52 13.93
N ASN A 15 19.25 39.91 13.37
CA ASN A 15 18.96 39.95 11.92
C ASN A 15 17.63 39.25 11.64
N ASN A 16 16.57 40.05 11.47
CA ASN A 16 15.25 39.57 11.04
C ASN A 16 14.95 40.16 9.66
N ASN A 17 14.88 39.29 8.64
CA ASN A 17 14.01 39.33 7.44
C ASN A 17 14.65 38.62 6.24
N ASN A 18 14.62 37.27 6.22
CA ASN A 18 14.58 36.51 4.94
C ASN A 18 14.30 34.98 5.06
N SER A 19 13.41 34.53 5.96
CA SER A 19 13.23 33.08 6.21
C SER A 19 12.00 32.42 5.56
N ASN A 20 11.11 33.13 4.86
CA ASN A 20 9.80 32.55 4.49
C ASN A 20 9.76 31.68 3.21
N ASN A 21 10.85 31.58 2.43
CA ASN A 21 10.83 30.78 1.19
C ASN A 21 11.40 29.35 1.31
N ASN A 22 12.14 29.01 2.38
CA ASN A 22 12.73 27.67 2.52
C ASN A 22 11.78 26.62 3.11
N ASN A 23 10.78 27.02 3.89
CA ASN A 23 9.82 26.07 4.49
C ASN A 23 8.92 25.39 3.46
N ASN A 24 8.65 26.03 2.33
CA ASN A 24 7.73 25.48 1.32
C ASN A 24 8.37 24.38 0.46
N ASN A 25 9.70 24.37 0.31
CA ASN A 25 10.39 23.31 -0.43
C ASN A 25 10.58 22.05 0.41
N ASN A 26 10.89 22.20 1.71
CA ASN A 26 10.99 21.06 2.62
C ASN A 26 9.65 20.31 2.77
N ASN A 27 8.53 21.03 2.82
CA ASN A 27 7.21 20.39 2.90
C ASN A 27 6.86 19.60 1.63
N LYS A 28 7.24 20.09 0.45
CA LYS A 28 7.03 19.34 -0.81
C LYS A 28 7.88 18.08 -0.87
N GLU A 29 9.13 18.15 -0.42
CA GLU A 29 10.03 17.00 -0.41
C GLU A 29 9.56 15.93 0.59
N ILE A 30 9.10 16.32 1.78
CA ILE A 30 8.54 15.42 2.79
C ILE A 30 7.28 14.71 2.28
N VAL A 31 6.38 15.44 1.60
CA VAL A 31 5.17 14.86 1.00
C VAL A 31 5.53 13.89 -0.14
N ILE A 32 6.47 14.25 -1.01
CA ILE A 32 6.93 13.37 -2.10
C ILE A 32 7.56 12.10 -1.53
N ARG A 33 8.47 12.21 -0.55
CA ARG A 33 9.08 11.05 0.11
C ARG A 33 8.02 10.16 0.77
N SER A 34 7.05 10.75 1.47
CA SER A 34 5.96 10.01 2.12
C SER A 34 5.07 9.25 1.10
N VAL A 35 4.84 9.82 -0.08
CA VAL A 35 4.11 9.16 -1.17
C VAL A 35 4.91 8.00 -1.77
N PHE A 36 6.23 8.16 -1.98
CA PHE A 36 7.09 7.08 -2.49
C PHE A 36 7.33 5.96 -1.48
N SER A 37 7.41 6.29 -0.18
CA SER A 37 7.53 5.31 0.90
C SER A 37 6.24 4.53 1.14
N ASN A 38 5.08 5.07 0.75
CA ASN A 38 3.80 4.37 0.82
C ASN A 38 3.49 3.66 -0.52
N LYS A 39 3.95 2.40 -0.62
CA LYS A 39 3.82 1.55 -1.81
C LYS A 39 2.37 1.44 -2.32
N ILE A 40 1.37 1.41 -1.43
CA ILE A 40 -0.05 1.29 -1.80
C ILE A 40 -0.53 2.59 -2.47
N LEU A 41 -0.22 3.73 -1.85
CA LEU A 41 -0.56 5.05 -2.39
C LEU A 41 0.13 5.29 -3.74
N PHE A 42 1.42 4.95 -3.84
CA PHE A 42 2.19 5.06 -5.08
C PHE A 42 1.62 4.18 -6.21
N LEU A 43 1.31 2.91 -5.92
CA LEU A 43 0.69 2.00 -6.89
C LEU A 43 -0.72 2.44 -7.27
N SER A 44 -1.49 3.02 -6.35
CA SER A 44 -2.81 3.58 -6.65
C SER A 44 -2.72 4.82 -7.55
N ILE A 45 -1.69 5.66 -7.38
CA ILE A 45 -1.45 6.81 -8.26
C ILE A 45 -1.10 6.30 -9.67
N LEU A 46 -0.15 5.36 -9.78
CA LEU A 46 0.25 4.78 -11.05
C LEU A 46 -0.89 4.04 -11.76
N SER A 47 -1.73 3.30 -11.03
CA SER A 47 -2.86 2.57 -11.62
C SER A 47 -3.91 3.54 -12.18
N LYS A 48 -4.21 4.64 -11.47
CA LYS A 48 -5.12 5.69 -11.93
C LYS A 48 -4.56 6.46 -13.13
N THR A 49 -3.26 6.76 -13.14
CA THR A 49 -2.59 7.39 -14.30
C THR A 49 -2.58 6.46 -15.52
N ARG A 50 -2.31 5.16 -15.32
CA ARG A 50 -2.38 4.15 -16.37
C ARG A 50 -3.80 3.99 -16.91
N PHE A 51 -4.81 3.98 -16.04
CA PHE A 51 -6.21 3.91 -16.43
C PHE A 51 -6.65 5.13 -17.25
N ALA A 52 -6.27 6.34 -16.83
CA ALA A 52 -6.54 7.56 -17.59
C ALA A 52 -5.91 7.52 -19.00
N ASN A 53 -4.66 7.05 -19.11
CA ASN A 53 -3.98 6.87 -20.38
C ASN A 53 -4.63 5.79 -21.27
N LEU A 54 -5.11 4.69 -20.68
CA LEU A 54 -5.81 3.62 -21.39
C LEU A 54 -7.20 4.05 -21.88
N CYS A 55 -7.96 4.79 -21.08
CA CYS A 55 -9.24 5.37 -21.49
C CYS A 55 -9.06 6.35 -22.66
N TYR A 56 -8.02 7.19 -22.62
CA TYR A 56 -7.67 8.08 -23.71
C TYR A 56 -7.30 7.30 -24.99
N LEU A 57 -6.44 6.28 -24.91
CA LEU A 57 -6.08 5.42 -26.03
C LEU A 57 -7.29 4.68 -26.62
N LYS A 58 -8.16 4.11 -25.78
CA LYS A 58 -9.37 3.41 -26.21
C LYS A 58 -10.33 4.34 -26.96
N SER A 59 -10.44 5.60 -26.53
CA SER A 59 -11.25 6.64 -27.21
C SER A 59 -10.69 7.07 -28.57
N LYS A 60 -9.38 6.92 -28.79
CA LYS A 60 -8.65 7.25 -30.02
C LYS A 60 -8.64 6.10 -31.01
N ILE A 61 -8.46 4.85 -30.53
CA ILE A 61 -8.54 3.63 -31.35
C ILE A 61 -9.96 3.45 -31.91
N ALA A 62 -11.00 3.75 -31.12
CA ALA A 62 -12.39 3.72 -31.59
C ALA A 62 -12.70 4.70 -32.75
N LYS A 63 -11.76 5.61 -33.08
CA LYS A 63 -11.90 6.59 -34.17
C LYS A 63 -11.12 6.22 -35.45
N ASN A 64 -10.52 5.03 -35.54
CA ASN A 64 -9.77 4.53 -36.71
C ASN A 64 -8.69 5.51 -37.25
N ASP A 65 -7.99 6.20 -36.35
CA ASP A 65 -6.96 7.19 -36.66
C ASP A 65 -5.59 6.47 -36.72
N THR A 66 -5.24 5.86 -37.87
CA THR A 66 -4.08 4.94 -38.01
C THR A 66 -2.73 5.62 -38.24
N THR A 67 -2.66 6.94 -38.32
CA THR A 67 -1.41 7.70 -38.53
C THR A 67 -1.09 8.59 -37.33
N VAL A 68 -0.71 7.98 -36.20
CA VAL A 68 -0.22 8.73 -35.05
C VAL A 68 1.29 8.56 -34.89
N ASN A 69 2.02 9.58 -35.32
CA ASN A 69 3.39 9.85 -34.87
C ASN A 69 3.33 10.08 -33.35
N LEU A 70 3.95 9.20 -32.55
CA LEU A 70 3.92 9.19 -31.08
C LEU A 70 4.75 10.32 -30.44
N VAL A 71 4.65 11.54 -30.99
CA VAL A 71 5.14 12.76 -30.34
C VAL A 71 3.92 13.56 -29.86
N THR A 72 3.14 13.00 -28.94
CA THR A 72 2.21 13.82 -28.17
C THR A 72 2.95 14.34 -26.94
N LYS A 73 3.24 15.64 -26.93
CA LYS A 73 3.72 16.33 -25.72
C LYS A 73 2.68 16.12 -24.64
N SER A 74 2.98 15.28 -23.65
CA SER A 74 2.19 15.18 -22.42
C SER A 74 2.09 16.58 -21.82
N LEU A 75 0.89 17.16 -21.82
CA LEU A 75 0.65 18.45 -21.17
C LEU A 75 0.67 18.22 -19.66
N LYS A 76 1.53 18.97 -18.98
CA LYS A 76 1.53 19.05 -17.51
C LYS A 76 0.23 19.72 -17.05
N TYR A 77 -0.19 19.45 -15.82
CA TYR A 77 -1.41 20.02 -15.22
C TYR A 77 -1.61 21.54 -15.48
N HIS A 78 -0.54 22.33 -15.38
CA HIS A 78 -0.58 23.79 -15.58
C HIS A 78 -0.68 24.23 -17.04
N GLN A 79 -0.48 23.31 -17.99
CA GLN A 79 -0.59 23.57 -19.43
C GLN A 79 -2.00 23.25 -19.95
N CYS A 80 -2.82 22.55 -19.16
CA CYS A 80 -4.20 22.21 -19.49
C CYS A 80 -5.16 23.34 -19.09
N ASN A 81 -5.04 24.52 -19.73
CA ASN A 81 -5.92 25.67 -19.46
C ASN A 81 -6.91 25.96 -20.59
N ASP A 82 -6.85 25.18 -21.68
CA ASP A 82 -7.80 25.25 -22.79
C ASP A 82 -9.07 24.45 -22.46
N ILE A 83 -10.17 25.15 -22.23
CA ILE A 83 -11.47 24.56 -21.87
C ILE A 83 -12.07 23.77 -23.02
N ASP A 84 -11.93 24.26 -24.24
CA ASP A 84 -12.45 23.58 -25.43
C ASP A 84 -11.72 22.23 -25.58
N TRP A 85 -10.41 22.21 -25.32
CA TRP A 85 -9.63 20.98 -25.29
C TRP A 85 -10.05 20.05 -24.13
N LEU A 86 -10.18 20.56 -22.90
CA LEU A 86 -10.58 19.76 -21.73
C LEU A 86 -11.94 19.09 -21.95
N CYS A 87 -12.92 19.88 -22.39
CA CYS A 87 -14.27 19.40 -22.66
C CYS A 87 -14.31 18.45 -23.87
N SER A 88 -13.64 18.76 -24.98
CA SER A 88 -13.62 17.90 -26.16
C SER A 88 -13.02 16.52 -25.89
N ASN A 89 -12.08 16.43 -24.94
CA ASN A 89 -11.44 15.19 -24.51
C ASN A 89 -12.08 14.53 -23.28
N GLY A 90 -13.11 15.15 -22.67
CA GLY A 90 -13.87 14.56 -21.56
C GLY A 90 -13.24 14.75 -20.16
N TYR A 91 -12.30 15.69 -20.00
CA TYR A 91 -11.63 16.00 -18.74
C TYR A 91 -12.46 16.94 -17.84
N PHE A 92 -13.72 16.60 -17.59
CA PHE A 92 -14.64 17.44 -16.81
C PHE A 92 -14.25 17.55 -15.33
N ASP A 93 -13.68 16.49 -14.74
CA ASP A 93 -13.20 16.53 -13.36
C ASP A 93 -12.05 17.52 -13.17
N LEU A 94 -11.14 17.56 -14.14
CA LEU A 94 -10.00 18.48 -14.14
C LEU A 94 -10.48 19.92 -14.36
N LEU A 95 -11.46 20.13 -15.24
CA LEU A 95 -12.08 21.44 -15.44
C LEU A 95 -12.79 21.92 -14.16
N TRP A 96 -13.60 21.07 -13.55
CA TRP A 96 -14.26 21.36 -12.27
C TRP A 96 -13.25 21.73 -11.18
N LEU A 97 -12.20 20.93 -11.03
CA LEU A 97 -11.15 21.19 -10.05
C LEU A 97 -10.47 22.55 -10.29
N LYS A 98 -10.21 22.92 -11.54
CA LYS A 98 -9.62 24.22 -11.90
C LYS A 98 -10.57 25.38 -11.61
N MET A 99 -11.88 25.21 -11.86
CA MET A 99 -12.91 26.21 -11.56
C MET A 99 -13.07 26.44 -10.06
N VAL A 100 -13.14 25.38 -9.26
CA VAL A 100 -13.26 25.48 -7.78
C VAL A 100 -12.03 26.16 -7.15
N ARG A 101 -10.87 26.08 -7.81
CA ARG A 101 -9.61 26.69 -7.34
C ARG A 101 -9.39 28.11 -7.88
N ASP A 102 -10.37 28.64 -8.61
CA ASP A 102 -10.32 29.98 -9.22
C ASP A 102 -9.07 30.15 -10.11
N GLU A 103 -8.64 29.07 -10.79
CA GLU A 103 -7.51 29.14 -11.72
C GLU A 103 -7.91 29.93 -12.98
N PRO A 104 -6.98 30.72 -13.57
CA PRO A 104 -7.27 31.54 -14.74
C PRO A 104 -7.57 30.66 -15.95
N LEU A 105 -8.87 30.46 -16.18
CA LEU A 105 -9.43 29.76 -17.32
C LEU A 105 -9.86 30.83 -18.32
N PRO A 106 -9.20 31.00 -19.49
CA PRO A 106 -9.60 31.97 -20.50
C PRO A 106 -10.92 31.51 -21.15
N LEU A 107 -12.03 31.79 -20.47
CA LEU A 107 -13.34 31.23 -20.77
C LEU A 107 -14.28 32.37 -21.14
N LYS A 108 -14.75 32.39 -22.38
CA LYS A 108 -15.97 33.12 -22.71
C LYS A 108 -17.14 32.21 -22.38
N LYS A 109 -17.96 32.61 -21.41
CA LYS A 109 -19.15 31.90 -20.91
C LYS A 109 -20.01 31.26 -22.01
N GLU A 110 -20.18 31.98 -23.12
CA GLU A 110 -20.93 31.54 -24.31
C GLU A 110 -20.40 30.24 -24.95
N ASN A 111 -19.10 29.98 -24.87
CA ASN A 111 -18.47 28.79 -25.47
C ASN A 111 -18.79 27.52 -24.68
N LEU A 112 -18.81 27.61 -23.34
CA LEU A 112 -19.13 26.48 -22.48
C LEU A 112 -20.59 26.04 -22.67
N GLN A 113 -21.53 26.99 -22.77
CA GLN A 113 -22.93 26.70 -23.03
C GLN A 113 -23.15 26.01 -24.38
N LYS A 114 -22.54 26.55 -25.46
CA LYS A 114 -22.60 25.93 -26.80
C LYS A 114 -22.07 24.49 -26.80
N LEU A 115 -21.02 24.23 -26.02
CA LEU A 115 -20.38 22.93 -25.93
C LEU A 115 -21.20 21.90 -25.14
N ILE A 116 -21.83 22.32 -24.05
CA ILE A 116 -22.76 21.49 -23.25
C ILE A 116 -23.99 21.13 -24.09
N VAL A 117 -24.62 22.12 -24.72
CA VAL A 117 -25.79 21.92 -25.60
C VAL A 117 -25.44 21.01 -26.78
N SER A 118 -24.26 21.19 -27.40
CA SER A 118 -23.80 20.30 -28.47
C SER A 118 -23.64 18.85 -28.01
N ARG A 119 -23.22 18.61 -26.76
CA ARG A 119 -23.07 17.25 -26.21
C ARG A 119 -24.42 16.60 -25.88
N LEU A 120 -25.34 17.34 -25.27
CA LEU A 120 -26.70 16.88 -24.98
C LEU A 120 -27.43 16.48 -26.27
N ASN A 121 -27.32 17.32 -27.30
CA ASN A 121 -27.89 17.03 -28.63
C ASN A 121 -27.26 15.81 -29.32
N LYS A 122 -26.05 15.42 -28.94
CA LYS A 122 -25.35 14.23 -29.44
C LYS A 122 -25.61 12.97 -28.60
N GLY A 123 -26.55 13.01 -27.65
CA GLY A 123 -26.94 11.85 -26.83
C GLY A 123 -25.82 11.30 -25.93
N ARG A 124 -24.85 12.15 -25.54
CA ARG A 124 -23.74 11.71 -24.68
C ARG A 124 -24.15 11.75 -23.20
N PRO A 125 -23.71 10.77 -22.39
CA PRO A 125 -24.06 10.72 -20.97
C PRO A 125 -23.54 11.96 -20.23
N VAL A 126 -24.39 12.50 -19.36
CA VAL A 126 -24.09 13.62 -18.47
C VAL A 126 -23.34 13.07 -17.26
N THR A 127 -22.13 13.55 -17.00
CA THR A 127 -21.37 13.17 -15.81
C THR A 127 -21.76 14.04 -14.61
N ILE A 128 -21.59 13.53 -13.38
CA ILE A 128 -21.81 14.29 -12.13
C ILE A 128 -21.02 15.61 -12.15
N SER A 129 -19.79 15.57 -12.67
CA SER A 129 -18.92 16.74 -12.76
C SER A 129 -19.44 17.78 -13.76
N LEU A 130 -20.17 17.37 -14.80
CA LEU A 130 -20.84 18.28 -15.71
C LEU A 130 -22.03 18.98 -15.02
N LEU A 131 -22.80 18.25 -14.20
CA LEU A 131 -23.88 18.84 -13.40
C LEU A 131 -23.34 19.87 -12.41
N ARG A 132 -22.24 19.57 -11.71
CA ARG A 132 -21.58 20.50 -10.79
C ARG A 132 -21.03 21.74 -11.49
N ILE A 133 -20.44 21.59 -12.68
CA ILE A 133 -20.02 22.72 -13.52
C ILE A 133 -21.24 23.59 -13.88
N MET A 134 -22.38 23.00 -14.21
CA MET A 134 -23.59 23.73 -14.54
C MET A 134 -24.17 24.51 -13.34
N GLU A 135 -24.18 23.91 -12.15
CA GLU A 135 -24.60 24.56 -10.91
C GLU A 135 -23.69 25.75 -10.56
N HIS A 136 -22.38 25.55 -10.56
CA HIS A 136 -21.42 26.60 -10.21
C HIS A 136 -21.43 27.77 -11.21
N VAL A 137 -21.60 27.48 -12.50
CA VAL A 137 -21.80 28.53 -13.50
C VAL A 137 -23.13 29.25 -13.27
N GLY A 138 -24.20 28.52 -12.93
CA GLY A 138 -25.51 29.09 -12.61
C GLY A 138 -25.47 30.05 -11.40
N ASP A 139 -24.74 29.69 -10.35
CA ASP A 139 -24.63 30.50 -9.12
C ASP A 139 -23.86 31.80 -9.34
N GLN A 140 -22.86 31.81 -10.22
CA GLN A 140 -22.11 33.03 -10.59
C GLN A 140 -22.91 34.01 -11.44
N LEU A 141 -24.11 33.63 -11.90
CA LEU A 141 -24.88 34.34 -12.93
C LEU A 141 -26.28 34.70 -12.47
N ARG A 142 -26.36 35.50 -11.40
CA ARG A 142 -27.59 36.23 -11.05
C ARG A 142 -27.51 37.68 -11.52
N SER A 143 -27.82 37.90 -12.79
CA SER A 143 -28.23 39.21 -13.33
C SER A 143 -29.14 39.00 -14.54
N ASP A 144 -30.42 39.33 -14.37
CA ASP A 144 -31.55 39.70 -15.26
C ASP A 144 -31.62 39.32 -16.77
N GLU A 145 -30.70 38.55 -17.35
CA GLU A 145 -30.72 38.20 -18.78
C GLU A 145 -30.68 36.69 -19.02
N PHE A 146 -31.66 35.91 -18.54
CA PHE A 146 -31.83 34.51 -19.00
C PHE A 146 -33.31 34.04 -18.97
N GLN A 147 -34.07 34.32 -20.04
CA GLN A 147 -35.35 33.64 -20.32
C GLN A 147 -35.14 32.23 -20.95
N ASP A 148 -33.94 31.90 -21.43
CA ASP A 148 -33.69 30.68 -22.22
C ASP A 148 -33.43 29.41 -21.40
N ILE A 149 -33.01 29.52 -20.13
CA ILE A 149 -32.83 28.34 -19.27
C ILE A 149 -34.18 27.76 -18.86
N ASP A 150 -35.17 28.61 -18.61
CA ASP A 150 -36.53 28.16 -18.31
C ASP A 150 -37.25 27.65 -19.57
N GLN A 151 -36.91 28.14 -20.77
CA GLN A 151 -37.36 27.53 -22.03
C GLN A 151 -36.71 26.17 -22.31
N LEU A 152 -35.45 25.97 -21.93
CA LEU A 152 -34.76 24.68 -22.03
C LEU A 152 -35.36 23.67 -21.05
N LYS A 153 -35.65 24.09 -19.81
CA LYS A 153 -36.41 23.31 -18.83
C LYS A 153 -37.82 22.99 -19.36
N ALA A 154 -38.54 23.96 -19.90
CA ALA A 154 -39.90 23.78 -20.45
C ALA A 154 -39.94 22.86 -21.67
N SER A 155 -38.89 22.85 -22.51
CA SER A 155 -38.79 21.97 -23.69
C SER A 155 -38.50 20.51 -23.31
N ILE A 156 -37.78 20.30 -22.21
CA ILE A 156 -37.57 18.97 -21.60
C ILE A 156 -38.88 18.50 -20.93
N LEU A 157 -39.59 19.39 -20.23
CA LEU A 157 -40.86 19.12 -19.55
C LEU A 157 -42.03 18.85 -20.53
N LYS A 158 -42.08 19.50 -21.71
CA LYS A 158 -43.15 19.31 -22.71
C LYS A 158 -43.25 17.90 -23.32
N ARG A 159 -42.25 17.04 -23.13
CA ARG A 159 -42.25 15.65 -23.62
C ARG A 159 -42.72 14.62 -22.59
N ILE A 160 -43.16 15.06 -21.41
CA ILE A 160 -43.65 14.22 -20.31
C ILE A 160 -45.02 14.77 -19.88
N PRO A 161 -46.10 13.98 -19.85
CA PRO A 161 -47.40 14.52 -19.48
C PRO A 161 -47.48 14.78 -17.96
N MET A 162 -47.62 16.08 -17.64
CA MET A 162 -48.08 16.79 -16.44
C MET A 162 -47.68 16.29 -15.03
N LEU A 163 -46.93 17.15 -14.31
CA LEU A 163 -47.22 17.69 -12.96
C LEU A 163 -46.07 18.64 -12.50
N GLU A 164 -46.41 19.70 -11.75
CA GLU A 164 -45.51 20.51 -10.89
C GLU A 164 -46.04 20.43 -9.43
N PRO A 165 -45.24 20.71 -8.37
CA PRO A 165 -43.79 20.60 -8.21
C PRO A 165 -43.41 19.63 -7.07
N ASP A 166 -42.38 18.83 -7.31
CA ASP A 166 -41.21 18.71 -6.45
C ASP A 166 -40.10 18.19 -7.36
N SER A 167 -38.91 18.81 -7.32
CA SER A 167 -37.77 18.42 -8.16
C SER A 167 -37.40 16.94 -7.99
N GLN A 168 -37.78 16.34 -6.86
CA GLN A 168 -37.63 14.92 -6.55
C GLN A 168 -38.63 14.04 -7.32
N ILE A 169 -39.92 14.41 -7.39
CA ILE A 169 -40.96 13.66 -8.12
C ILE A 169 -40.70 13.69 -9.64
N VAL A 170 -40.24 14.82 -10.18
CA VAL A 170 -39.92 14.93 -11.62
C VAL A 170 -38.71 14.06 -11.97
N MET A 171 -37.67 14.04 -11.12
CA MET A 171 -36.53 13.16 -11.30
C MET A 171 -36.93 11.69 -11.15
N GLU A 172 -37.80 11.35 -10.20
CA GLU A 172 -38.38 10.01 -10.04
C GLU A 172 -39.16 9.57 -11.28
N LEU A 173 -40.03 10.41 -11.84
CA LEU A 173 -40.82 10.09 -13.03
C LEU A 173 -39.98 9.95 -14.30
N ILE A 174 -38.95 10.80 -14.46
CA ILE A 174 -37.97 10.67 -15.55
C ILE A 174 -37.21 9.34 -15.42
N PHE A 175 -36.79 9.01 -14.20
CA PHE A 175 -36.04 7.79 -13.90
C PHE A 175 -36.90 6.54 -14.07
N LEU A 176 -38.16 6.55 -13.61
CA LEU A 176 -39.12 5.45 -13.78
C LEU A 176 -39.48 5.22 -15.26
N ASN A 177 -39.57 6.29 -16.06
CA ASN A 177 -39.77 6.17 -17.51
C ASN A 177 -38.52 5.61 -18.22
N LEU A 178 -37.32 6.02 -17.81
CA LEU A 178 -36.04 5.47 -18.29
C LEU A 178 -35.92 3.97 -17.96
N ILE A 179 -36.25 3.59 -16.72
CA ILE A 179 -36.31 2.19 -16.31
C ILE A 179 -37.33 1.47 -17.19
N ARG A 180 -38.57 1.95 -17.30
CA ARG A 180 -39.62 1.29 -18.08
C ARG A 180 -39.24 1.07 -19.55
N SER A 181 -38.53 2.00 -20.20
CA SER A 181 -38.12 1.87 -21.60
C SER A 181 -36.90 0.97 -21.81
N HIS A 182 -36.04 0.80 -20.80
CA HIS A 182 -34.75 0.11 -20.96
C HIS A 182 -34.61 -1.18 -20.14
N LEU A 183 -35.45 -1.42 -19.14
CA LEU A 183 -35.38 -2.59 -18.26
C LEU A 183 -35.36 -3.93 -19.02
N PRO A 184 -36.12 -4.16 -20.11
CA PRO A 184 -36.05 -5.42 -20.86
C PRO A 184 -34.68 -5.70 -21.49
N SER A 185 -33.84 -4.66 -21.64
CA SER A 185 -32.49 -4.74 -22.23
C SER A 185 -31.37 -4.58 -21.21
N MET A 186 -31.68 -4.26 -19.96
CA MET A 186 -30.69 -4.06 -18.90
C MET A 186 -30.28 -5.39 -18.28
N ASP A 187 -28.97 -5.56 -18.05
CA ASP A 187 -28.51 -6.66 -17.23
C ASP A 187 -28.89 -6.44 -15.75
N VAL A 188 -28.84 -7.53 -14.98
CA VAL A 188 -29.22 -7.55 -13.55
C VAL A 188 -28.39 -6.57 -12.72
N ASN A 189 -27.14 -6.29 -13.10
CA ASN A 189 -26.28 -5.37 -12.35
C ASN A 189 -26.71 -3.92 -12.54
N HIS A 190 -27.05 -3.52 -13.76
CA HIS A 190 -27.59 -2.17 -14.02
C HIS A 190 -28.93 -1.97 -13.30
N ILE A 191 -29.82 -2.98 -13.34
CA ILE A 191 -31.09 -2.95 -12.59
C ILE A 191 -30.80 -2.75 -11.09
N ARG A 192 -29.80 -3.46 -10.55
CA ARG A 192 -29.39 -3.32 -9.15
C ARG A 192 -28.92 -1.91 -8.81
N GLU A 193 -28.01 -1.34 -9.60
CA GLU A 193 -27.48 0.02 -9.37
C GLU A 193 -28.61 1.08 -9.38
N HIS A 194 -29.57 0.94 -10.28
CA HIS A 194 -30.71 1.85 -10.36
C HIS A 194 -31.64 1.72 -9.15
N ILE A 195 -31.99 0.50 -8.73
CA ILE A 195 -32.82 0.28 -7.53
C ILE A 195 -32.08 0.78 -6.29
N GLN A 196 -30.77 0.51 -6.17
CA GLN A 196 -29.95 1.00 -5.07
C GLN A 196 -30.03 2.53 -4.94
N CYS A 197 -29.91 3.26 -6.06
CA CYS A 197 -30.07 4.72 -6.08
C CYS A 197 -31.47 5.15 -5.60
N ILE A 198 -32.53 4.47 -6.02
CA ILE A 198 -33.90 4.81 -5.59
C ILE A 198 -34.07 4.56 -4.09
N VAL A 199 -33.65 3.39 -3.61
CA VAL A 199 -33.78 2.99 -2.20
C VAL A 199 -33.02 3.96 -1.29
N ALA A 200 -31.78 4.31 -1.67
CA ALA A 200 -30.93 5.22 -0.90
C ALA A 200 -31.47 6.66 -0.81
N ASN A 201 -32.35 7.08 -1.72
CA ASN A 201 -32.95 8.41 -1.71
C ASN A 201 -34.28 8.48 -0.92
N HIS A 202 -34.65 7.41 -0.20
CA HIS A 202 -35.84 7.35 0.66
C HIS A 202 -37.20 7.60 -0.04
N CYS A 203 -37.28 7.37 -1.35
CA CYS A 203 -38.48 7.65 -2.14
C CYS A 203 -39.53 6.53 -2.02
N VAL A 204 -40.43 6.60 -1.01
CA VAL A 204 -41.45 5.58 -0.75
C VAL A 204 -42.41 5.37 -1.94
N LEU A 205 -42.86 6.44 -2.59
CA LEU A 205 -43.77 6.36 -3.76
C LEU A 205 -43.15 5.59 -4.93
N SER A 206 -41.84 5.73 -5.12
CA SER A 206 -41.09 4.99 -6.14
C SER A 206 -40.99 3.49 -5.79
N LEU A 207 -40.97 3.11 -4.51
CA LEU A 207 -40.92 1.70 -4.09
C LEU A 207 -42.21 0.94 -4.42
N ASP A 208 -43.38 1.55 -4.22
CA ASP A 208 -44.67 0.93 -4.59
C ASP A 208 -44.78 0.67 -6.08
N TYR A 209 -44.42 1.67 -6.87
CA TYR A 209 -44.46 1.55 -8.32
C TYR A 209 -43.52 0.44 -8.78
N LEU A 210 -42.27 0.42 -8.30
CA LEU A 210 -41.30 -0.62 -8.65
C LEU A 210 -41.76 -1.99 -8.22
N ARG A 211 -42.26 -2.13 -6.99
CA ARG A 211 -42.78 -3.39 -6.47
C ARG A 211 -43.92 -3.91 -7.35
N SER A 212 -44.95 -3.10 -7.59
CA SER A 212 -46.09 -3.47 -8.45
C SER A 212 -45.63 -3.81 -9.86
N PHE A 213 -44.66 -3.06 -10.38
CA PHE A 213 -44.07 -3.29 -11.68
C PHE A 213 -43.36 -4.65 -11.75
N PHE A 214 -42.52 -4.99 -10.77
CA PHE A 214 -41.81 -6.27 -10.73
C PHE A 214 -42.75 -7.45 -10.47
N GLU A 215 -43.73 -7.30 -9.57
CA GLU A 215 -44.77 -8.31 -9.32
C GLU A 215 -45.52 -8.67 -10.61
N LYS A 216 -45.93 -7.66 -11.40
CA LYS A 216 -46.73 -7.88 -12.60
C LYS A 216 -45.93 -8.38 -13.80
N ASN A 217 -44.72 -7.85 -14.00
CA ASN A 217 -43.99 -8.03 -15.26
C ASN A 217 -42.79 -9.00 -15.12
N HIS A 218 -42.18 -9.09 -13.94
CA HIS A 218 -40.93 -9.84 -13.72
C HIS A 218 -40.86 -10.44 -12.30
N PRO A 219 -41.71 -11.42 -11.96
CA PRO A 219 -41.80 -11.98 -10.60
C PRO A 219 -40.47 -12.57 -10.11
N ALA A 220 -39.63 -13.10 -11.00
CA ALA A 220 -38.29 -13.56 -10.64
C ALA A 220 -37.39 -12.41 -10.11
N THR A 221 -37.53 -11.20 -10.66
CA THR A 221 -36.75 -10.01 -10.28
C THR A 221 -37.27 -9.36 -9.00
N LEU A 222 -38.49 -9.68 -8.56
CA LEU A 222 -39.05 -9.18 -7.29
C LEU A 222 -38.19 -9.61 -6.09
N SER A 223 -37.65 -10.84 -6.11
CA SER A 223 -36.73 -11.31 -5.08
C SER A 223 -35.47 -10.43 -5.00
N ILE A 224 -34.89 -10.08 -6.16
CA ILE A 224 -33.71 -9.21 -6.26
C ILE A 224 -34.04 -7.79 -5.76
N PHE A 225 -35.21 -7.25 -6.10
CA PHE A 225 -35.67 -5.97 -5.57
C PHE A 225 -35.76 -6.00 -4.03
N ASN A 226 -36.38 -7.03 -3.47
CA ASN A 226 -36.47 -7.21 -2.02
C ASN A 226 -35.09 -7.31 -1.35
N ASP A 227 -34.16 -8.06 -1.95
CA ASP A 227 -32.77 -8.17 -1.47
C ASP A 227 -32.10 -6.79 -1.43
N ILE A 228 -32.28 -5.97 -2.47
CA ILE A 228 -31.70 -4.62 -2.56
C ILE A 228 -32.33 -3.68 -1.53
N VAL A 229 -33.64 -3.77 -1.30
CA VAL A 229 -34.30 -2.99 -0.23
C VAL A 229 -33.74 -3.38 1.14
N CYS A 230 -33.43 -4.66 1.38
CA CYS A 230 -32.78 -5.08 2.63
C CYS A 230 -31.31 -4.64 2.73
N GLU A 231 -30.60 -4.53 1.61
CA GLU A 231 -29.19 -4.12 1.53
C GLU A 231 -28.99 -2.59 1.59
N PHE A 232 -29.99 -1.79 1.22
CA PHE A 232 -29.81 -0.32 1.14
C PHE A 232 -30.92 0.48 1.80
N GLY A 233 -32.04 -0.14 2.16
CA GLY A 233 -33.21 0.56 2.71
C GLY A 233 -33.13 0.81 4.20
N SER A 234 -33.97 1.73 4.66
CA SER A 234 -34.29 1.88 6.08
C SER A 234 -35.20 0.75 6.55
N MET A 235 -35.28 0.57 7.87
CA MET A 235 -36.14 -0.43 8.47
C MET A 235 -37.62 -0.24 8.09
N GLU A 236 -38.08 1.01 8.00
CA GLU A 236 -39.44 1.35 7.58
C GLU A 236 -39.71 0.92 6.14
N GLN A 237 -38.75 1.15 5.23
CA GLN A 237 -38.84 0.72 3.84
C GLN A 237 -38.89 -0.80 3.74
N VAL A 238 -38.08 -1.52 4.53
CA VAL A 238 -38.11 -2.98 4.58
C VAL A 238 -39.45 -3.49 5.10
N LYS A 239 -39.96 -2.96 6.23
CA LYS A 239 -41.29 -3.31 6.75
C LYS A 239 -42.40 -3.03 5.75
N TYR A 240 -42.30 -1.91 5.03
CA TYR A 240 -43.26 -1.51 4.01
C TYR A 240 -43.27 -2.45 2.80
N VAL A 241 -42.09 -2.70 2.22
CA VAL A 241 -41.95 -3.55 1.03
C VAL A 241 -42.25 -5.01 1.36
N LEU A 242 -41.88 -5.49 2.54
CA LEU A 242 -42.07 -6.89 2.93
C LEU A 242 -43.40 -7.17 3.65
N GLY A 243 -44.12 -6.14 4.09
CA GLY A 243 -45.38 -6.25 4.84
C GLY A 243 -46.46 -6.97 4.02
N GLY A 244 -46.48 -8.31 4.13
CA GLY A 244 -47.47 -9.19 3.49
C GLY A 244 -46.93 -10.19 2.46
N LEU A 245 -45.64 -10.18 2.10
CA LEU A 245 -45.09 -11.07 1.06
C LEU A 245 -43.84 -11.83 1.53
N LEU A 246 -44.02 -12.66 2.55
CA LEU A 246 -42.92 -13.49 3.06
C LEU A 246 -42.39 -14.46 2.01
N GLU A 247 -43.19 -14.93 1.06
CA GLU A 247 -42.75 -15.94 0.08
C GLU A 247 -41.64 -15.45 -0.87
N ASN A 248 -41.52 -14.13 -1.08
CA ASN A 248 -40.64 -13.53 -2.10
C ASN A 248 -39.31 -12.96 -1.56
N VAL A 249 -38.96 -13.25 -0.31
CA VAL A 249 -37.68 -12.84 0.28
C VAL A 249 -36.69 -13.99 0.20
N SER A 250 -35.58 -13.77 -0.51
CA SER A 250 -34.52 -14.75 -0.69
C SER A 250 -33.60 -14.81 0.54
N CYS A 251 -32.78 -15.85 0.68
CA CYS A 251 -31.73 -15.89 1.71
C CYS A 251 -30.73 -14.74 1.53
N SER A 252 -30.50 -14.25 0.30
CA SER A 252 -29.59 -13.15 0.01
C SER A 252 -30.00 -11.84 0.72
N ALA A 253 -31.30 -11.63 0.95
CA ALA A 253 -31.78 -10.49 1.73
C ALA A 253 -31.25 -10.53 3.18
N VAL A 254 -31.21 -11.71 3.80
CA VAL A 254 -30.65 -11.93 5.14
C VAL A 254 -29.14 -11.72 5.11
N ASP A 255 -28.47 -12.28 4.10
CA ASP A 255 -27.01 -12.20 3.94
C ASP A 255 -26.50 -10.77 3.80
N ARG A 256 -27.32 -9.88 3.20
CA ARG A 256 -26.94 -8.50 2.87
C ARG A 256 -27.69 -7.45 3.69
N ALA A 257 -28.51 -7.85 4.65
CA ALA A 257 -29.25 -6.96 5.54
C ALA A 257 -28.35 -5.86 6.11
N ASN A 258 -28.58 -4.60 5.80
CA ASN A 258 -27.61 -3.51 6.05
C ASN A 258 -27.48 -3.03 7.49
N SER A 259 -28.40 -3.46 8.35
CA SER A 259 -28.48 -3.08 9.76
C SER A 259 -28.87 -4.29 10.60
N LEU A 260 -28.55 -4.22 11.90
CA LEU A 260 -28.93 -5.24 12.87
C LEU A 260 -30.46 -5.40 12.96
N GLU A 261 -31.20 -4.28 12.94
CA GLU A 261 -32.67 -4.28 13.04
C GLU A 261 -33.32 -4.97 11.83
N ILE A 262 -32.83 -4.70 10.62
CA ILE A 262 -33.31 -5.38 9.40
C ILE A 262 -33.00 -6.88 9.47
N LEU A 263 -31.80 -7.27 9.91
CA LEU A 263 -31.44 -8.67 10.09
C LEU A 263 -32.37 -9.37 11.09
N GLU A 264 -32.55 -8.79 12.29
CA GLU A 264 -33.43 -9.31 13.33
C GLU A 264 -34.87 -9.46 12.85
N TYR A 265 -35.36 -8.48 12.08
CA TYR A 265 -36.68 -8.55 11.49
C TYR A 265 -36.81 -9.67 10.48
N LEU A 266 -35.89 -9.78 9.51
CA LEU A 266 -35.93 -10.86 8.51
C LEU A 266 -35.88 -12.24 9.18
N VAL A 267 -35.06 -12.39 10.21
CA VAL A 267 -34.96 -13.60 11.03
C VAL A 267 -36.27 -13.87 11.77
N SER A 268 -36.90 -12.84 12.36
CA SER A 268 -38.18 -12.98 13.07
C SER A 268 -39.32 -13.46 12.15
N LEU A 269 -39.18 -13.21 10.84
CA LEU A 269 -40.08 -13.71 9.80
C LEU A 269 -39.79 -15.15 9.36
N GLY A 270 -38.85 -15.84 10.02
CA GLY A 270 -38.48 -17.22 9.73
C GLY A 270 -37.62 -17.38 8.47
N LYS A 271 -36.97 -16.30 8.01
CA LYS A 271 -36.10 -16.36 6.83
C LYS A 271 -34.78 -17.02 7.17
N ASP A 272 -34.35 -17.91 6.29
CA ASP A 272 -33.07 -18.60 6.39
C ASP A 272 -31.94 -17.73 5.84
N CYS A 273 -30.71 -17.93 6.32
CA CYS A 273 -29.50 -17.31 5.80
C CYS A 273 -28.74 -18.31 4.93
N SER A 274 -27.99 -17.81 3.93
CA SER A 274 -27.02 -18.66 3.26
C SER A 274 -25.75 -18.81 4.10
N SER A 275 -24.88 -19.70 3.66
CA SER A 275 -23.57 -19.84 4.29
C SER A 275 -22.62 -18.67 3.96
N ASP A 276 -22.91 -17.89 2.92
CA ASP A 276 -22.17 -16.68 2.56
C ASP A 276 -22.51 -15.50 3.49
N ALA A 277 -23.64 -15.55 4.20
CA ALA A 277 -24.05 -14.51 5.15
C ALA A 277 -22.95 -14.19 6.16
N LEU A 278 -22.42 -15.24 6.80
CA LEU A 278 -21.40 -15.07 7.83
C LEU A 278 -20.08 -14.56 7.22
N ILE A 279 -19.71 -15.01 6.02
CA ILE A 279 -18.54 -14.48 5.31
C ILE A 279 -18.71 -12.99 5.05
N TYR A 280 -19.88 -12.56 4.57
CA TYR A 280 -20.17 -11.16 4.34
C TYR A 280 -20.05 -10.33 5.63
N MET A 281 -20.61 -10.80 6.75
CA MET A 281 -20.52 -10.12 8.04
C MET A 281 -19.08 -10.02 8.54
N VAL A 282 -18.27 -11.08 8.40
CA VAL A 282 -16.84 -11.06 8.75
C VAL A 282 -16.07 -10.08 7.86
N LYS A 283 -16.30 -10.08 6.55
CA LYS A 283 -15.67 -9.14 5.60
C LYS A 283 -16.01 -7.69 5.92
N LYS A 284 -17.21 -7.43 6.43
CA LYS A 284 -17.71 -6.08 6.79
C LYS A 284 -17.47 -5.68 8.25
N LYS A 285 -16.82 -6.52 9.07
CA LYS A 285 -16.60 -6.29 10.51
C LYS A 285 -17.89 -6.06 11.30
N ARG A 286 -18.94 -6.86 10.99
CA ARG A 286 -20.28 -6.76 11.58
C ARG A 286 -20.49 -7.82 12.65
N TYR A 287 -19.85 -7.59 13.80
CA TYR A 287 -19.79 -8.54 14.92
C TYR A 287 -21.17 -8.92 15.48
N HIS A 288 -22.04 -7.94 15.72
CA HIS A 288 -23.35 -8.20 16.33
C HIS A 288 -24.25 -9.03 15.42
N GLU A 289 -24.22 -8.75 14.12
CA GLU A 289 -24.95 -9.48 13.10
C GLU A 289 -24.44 -10.91 12.96
N ALA A 290 -23.11 -11.10 12.89
CA ALA A 290 -22.52 -12.44 12.89
C ALA A 290 -22.92 -13.24 14.13
N LYS A 291 -22.98 -12.59 15.30
CA LYS A 291 -23.40 -13.22 16.57
C LYS A 291 -24.86 -13.67 16.53
N ILE A 292 -25.75 -12.91 15.89
CA ILE A 292 -27.14 -13.31 15.68
C ILE A 292 -27.22 -14.49 14.73
N LEU A 293 -26.53 -14.44 13.59
CA LEU A 293 -26.51 -15.54 12.60
C LEU A 293 -26.05 -16.86 13.22
N LEU A 294 -24.97 -16.85 14.02
CA LEU A 294 -24.45 -18.03 14.70
C LEU A 294 -25.42 -18.60 15.75
N LYS A 295 -26.21 -17.74 16.41
CA LYS A 295 -27.27 -18.19 17.34
C LYS A 295 -28.43 -18.87 16.62
N LEU A 296 -28.77 -18.42 15.41
CA LEU A 296 -29.89 -18.95 14.63
C LEU A 296 -29.55 -20.27 13.96
N LYS A 297 -28.31 -20.43 13.52
CA LYS A 297 -27.79 -21.63 12.87
C LYS A 297 -26.58 -22.16 13.64
N PRO A 298 -26.82 -22.87 14.76
CA PRO A 298 -25.75 -23.47 15.54
C PRO A 298 -25.12 -24.71 14.87
N ASP A 299 -25.68 -25.19 13.76
CA ASP A 299 -25.14 -26.35 13.04
C ASP A 299 -23.74 -26.03 12.49
N ARG A 300 -22.75 -26.70 13.06
CA ARG A 300 -21.33 -26.53 12.71
C ARG A 300 -21.05 -26.91 11.26
N HIS A 301 -21.74 -27.90 10.73
CA HIS A 301 -21.49 -28.38 9.37
C HIS A 301 -21.80 -27.31 8.32
N PHE A 302 -22.79 -26.46 8.61
CA PHE A 302 -23.18 -25.36 7.74
C PHE A 302 -22.06 -24.33 7.53
N TRP A 303 -21.34 -23.97 8.59
CA TRP A 303 -20.27 -22.96 8.52
C TRP A 303 -18.90 -23.56 8.20
N SER A 304 -18.66 -24.80 8.60
CA SER A 304 -17.34 -25.45 8.51
C SER A 304 -16.80 -25.64 7.09
N SER A 305 -17.65 -25.58 6.06
CA SER A 305 -17.19 -25.64 4.66
C SER A 305 -16.47 -24.36 4.22
N HIS A 306 -16.49 -23.29 5.01
CA HIS A 306 -15.92 -21.99 4.65
C HIS A 306 -14.60 -21.76 5.35
N SER A 307 -13.52 -22.33 4.80
CA SER A 307 -12.15 -22.17 5.28
C SER A 307 -11.67 -20.71 5.31
N GLU A 308 -12.40 -19.77 4.69
CA GLU A 308 -12.07 -18.34 4.59
C GLU A 308 -12.51 -17.51 5.81
N LEU A 309 -13.44 -17.99 6.65
CA LEU A 309 -14.02 -17.19 7.74
C LEU A 309 -12.96 -16.67 8.72
N LEU A 310 -12.20 -17.61 9.30
CA LEU A 310 -11.20 -17.27 10.31
C LEU A 310 -9.99 -16.53 9.71
N PRO A 311 -9.44 -16.90 8.54
CA PRO A 311 -8.50 -16.07 7.79
C PRO A 311 -8.96 -14.63 7.59
N THR A 312 -10.20 -14.42 7.14
CA THR A 312 -10.73 -13.08 6.87
C THR A 312 -10.82 -12.25 8.17
N ALA A 313 -11.27 -12.86 9.28
CA ALA A 313 -11.32 -12.19 10.57
C ALA A 313 -9.91 -11.79 11.06
N LEU A 314 -8.92 -12.67 10.88
CA LEU A 314 -7.51 -12.41 11.21
C LEU A 314 -6.88 -11.34 10.30
N GLU A 315 -7.17 -11.34 8.99
CA GLU A 315 -6.73 -10.29 8.06
C GLU A 315 -7.28 -8.91 8.45
N ASN A 316 -8.48 -8.89 9.02
CA ASN A 316 -9.15 -7.69 9.49
C ASN A 316 -8.69 -7.18 10.87
N ASP A 317 -7.83 -7.92 11.58
CA ASP A 317 -7.49 -7.71 13.02
C ASP A 317 -8.76 -7.56 13.89
N ASP A 318 -9.83 -8.31 13.55
CA ASP A 318 -11.13 -8.28 14.25
C ASP A 318 -11.18 -9.39 15.31
N ILE A 319 -10.59 -9.10 16.47
CA ILE A 319 -10.35 -10.08 17.53
C ILE A 319 -11.65 -10.58 18.17
N GLU A 320 -12.64 -9.70 18.30
CA GLU A 320 -13.97 -10.10 18.79
C GLU A 320 -14.64 -11.08 17.84
N MET A 321 -14.54 -10.86 16.52
CA MET A 321 -15.02 -11.81 15.53
C MET A 321 -14.25 -13.13 15.57
N VAL A 322 -12.92 -13.09 15.76
CA VAL A 322 -12.10 -14.31 15.93
C VAL A 322 -12.59 -15.12 17.15
N ASP A 323 -12.79 -14.48 18.31
CA ASP A 323 -13.32 -15.17 19.49
C ASP A 323 -14.70 -15.78 19.21
N LEU A 324 -15.59 -15.02 18.56
CA LEU A 324 -16.94 -15.46 18.25
C LEU A 324 -16.93 -16.69 17.35
N LEU A 325 -16.09 -16.70 16.31
CA LEU A 325 -15.94 -17.85 15.42
C LEU A 325 -15.39 -19.06 16.18
N LEU A 326 -14.39 -18.86 17.04
CA LEU A 326 -13.78 -19.94 17.84
C LEU A 326 -14.74 -20.51 18.88
N GLN A 327 -15.53 -19.68 19.57
CA GLN A 327 -16.58 -20.11 20.50
C GLN A 327 -17.63 -21.00 19.82
N ASN A 328 -17.88 -20.77 18.53
CA ASN A 328 -18.79 -21.57 17.71
C ASN A 328 -18.10 -22.75 17.01
N ASN A 329 -16.88 -23.12 17.43
CA ASN A 329 -16.08 -24.23 16.88
C ASN A 329 -15.77 -24.09 15.39
N ILE A 330 -15.72 -22.85 14.87
CA ILE A 330 -15.24 -22.54 13.52
C ILE A 330 -13.73 -22.35 13.63
N ASN A 331 -13.02 -23.47 13.85
CA ASN A 331 -11.60 -23.49 14.19
C ASN A 331 -10.72 -24.17 13.12
N SER A 332 -11.30 -24.65 12.02
CA SER A 332 -10.54 -25.23 10.92
C SER A 332 -9.87 -24.12 10.12
N VAL A 333 -8.61 -23.84 10.42
CA VAL A 333 -7.79 -22.94 9.62
C VAL A 333 -6.76 -23.76 8.87
N THR A 334 -6.99 -23.98 7.58
CA THR A 334 -5.87 -24.11 6.67
C THR A 334 -5.26 -22.72 6.55
N LEU A 335 -4.33 -22.38 7.44
CA LEU A 335 -3.66 -21.08 7.44
C LEU A 335 -3.01 -20.92 6.07
N PRO A 336 -3.50 -20.01 5.22
CA PRO A 336 -2.75 -19.65 4.04
C PRO A 336 -1.41 -19.06 4.52
N ASN A 337 -0.34 -19.23 3.76
CA ASN A 337 0.95 -18.57 4.03
C ASN A 337 0.88 -17.03 3.78
N HIS A 338 -0.20 -16.38 4.19
CA HIS A 338 -0.36 -14.93 4.14
C HIS A 338 0.28 -14.31 5.38
N ARG A 339 1.30 -13.48 5.12
CA ARG A 339 2.08 -12.79 6.15
C ARG A 339 1.23 -11.98 7.13
N HIS A 340 0.12 -11.39 6.67
CA HIS A 340 -0.80 -10.61 7.52
C HIS A 340 -1.56 -11.48 8.52
N ILE A 341 -2.04 -12.65 8.11
CA ILE A 341 -2.72 -13.60 9.00
C ILE A 341 -1.76 -14.08 10.08
N LEU A 342 -0.53 -14.47 9.70
CA LEU A 342 0.49 -14.90 10.65
C LEU A 342 0.88 -13.79 11.63
N TYR A 343 0.92 -12.53 11.18
CA TYR A 343 1.13 -11.38 12.06
C TYR A 343 0.02 -11.27 13.12
N THR A 344 -1.25 -11.23 12.71
CA THR A 344 -2.39 -11.11 13.65
C THR A 344 -2.46 -12.30 14.58
N LEU A 345 -2.27 -13.51 14.05
CA LEU A 345 -2.27 -14.73 14.84
C LEU A 345 -1.13 -14.73 15.86
N ALA A 346 0.08 -14.33 15.47
CA ALA A 346 1.20 -14.23 16.38
C ALA A 346 1.02 -13.11 17.42
N LYS A 347 0.38 -11.99 17.07
CA LYS A 347 0.11 -10.88 17.99
C LYS A 347 -0.85 -11.31 19.13
N HIS A 348 -1.85 -12.13 18.80
CA HIS A 348 -2.93 -12.48 19.73
C HIS A 348 -2.92 -13.96 20.13
N TYR A 349 -1.84 -14.68 19.86
CA TYR A 349 -1.74 -16.11 20.12
C TYR A 349 -2.06 -16.51 21.57
N PRO A 350 -1.59 -15.80 22.62
CA PRO A 350 -1.86 -16.19 24.00
C PRO A 350 -3.36 -16.21 24.35
N ARG A 351 -4.16 -15.40 23.66
CA ARG A 351 -5.62 -15.40 23.80
C ARG A 351 -6.25 -16.65 23.18
N PHE A 352 -5.67 -17.16 22.09
CA PHE A 352 -6.31 -18.13 21.22
C PHE A 352 -5.71 -19.55 21.27
N CYS A 353 -4.54 -19.72 21.90
CA CYS A 353 -3.76 -20.95 21.90
C CYS A 353 -4.55 -22.18 22.40
N HIS A 354 -5.51 -21.98 23.30
CA HIS A 354 -6.35 -23.06 23.84
C HIS A 354 -7.61 -23.35 23.01
N THR A 355 -7.98 -22.45 22.09
CA THR A 355 -9.21 -22.52 21.30
C THR A 355 -8.98 -22.88 19.84
N ILE A 356 -7.86 -22.46 19.26
CA ILE A 356 -7.53 -22.77 17.87
C ILE A 356 -6.95 -24.20 17.85
N ASN A 357 -7.64 -25.13 17.19
CA ASN A 357 -7.07 -26.42 16.86
C ASN A 357 -6.11 -26.25 15.68
N ILE A 358 -4.91 -25.78 15.99
CA ILE A 358 -3.93 -25.49 14.96
C ILE A 358 -3.25 -26.79 14.55
N GLN A 359 -3.64 -27.33 13.39
CA GLN A 359 -3.09 -28.59 12.89
C GLN A 359 -1.55 -28.50 12.74
N SER A 360 -0.88 -29.59 13.16
CA SER A 360 0.55 -30.01 13.17
C SER A 360 1.72 -29.18 12.60
N LYS A 361 1.57 -28.02 11.96
CA LYS A 361 2.69 -27.19 11.43
C LYS A 361 2.64 -25.71 11.83
N SER A 362 1.62 -25.30 12.56
CA SER A 362 1.31 -23.89 12.76
C SER A 362 1.86 -23.25 14.04
N PRO A 363 2.14 -23.94 15.17
CA PRO A 363 2.80 -23.27 16.29
C PRO A 363 4.22 -22.82 15.90
N PHE A 364 4.87 -23.55 15.00
CA PHE A 364 6.16 -23.19 14.43
C PHE A 364 6.09 -21.87 13.63
N GLU A 365 5.16 -21.75 12.68
CA GLU A 365 4.99 -20.53 11.89
C GLU A 365 4.55 -19.33 12.75
N VAL A 366 3.74 -19.57 13.78
CA VAL A 366 3.39 -18.56 14.79
C VAL A 366 4.61 -18.12 15.57
N MET A 367 5.43 -19.05 16.07
CA MET A 367 6.67 -18.76 16.80
C MET A 367 7.61 -17.93 15.93
N LYS A 368 7.79 -18.34 14.66
CA LYS A 368 8.64 -17.65 13.70
C LYS A 368 8.15 -16.23 13.44
N ALA A 369 6.86 -16.04 13.22
CA ALA A 369 6.26 -14.73 13.05
C ALA A 369 6.40 -13.89 14.33
N ALA A 370 6.16 -14.46 15.50
CA ALA A 370 6.32 -13.78 16.79
C ALA A 370 7.76 -13.30 17.01
N CYS A 371 8.74 -14.13 16.67
CA CYS A 371 10.16 -13.78 16.70
C CYS A 371 10.51 -12.67 15.69
N GLN A 372 9.93 -12.72 14.49
CA GLN A 372 10.16 -11.71 13.47
C GLN A 372 9.54 -10.34 13.85
N PHE A 373 8.36 -10.35 14.48
CA PHE A 373 7.57 -9.13 14.74
C PHE A 373 7.71 -8.57 16.16
N GLY A 374 8.41 -9.27 17.07
CA GLY A 374 8.67 -8.74 18.42
C GLY A 374 7.59 -9.09 19.45
N PHE A 375 6.89 -10.21 19.31
CA PHE A 375 5.84 -10.63 20.24
C PHE A 375 6.38 -11.61 21.30
N LEU A 376 7.05 -11.09 22.33
CA LEU A 376 7.67 -11.89 23.39
C LEU A 376 6.65 -12.76 24.14
N GLU A 377 5.47 -12.23 24.49
CA GLU A 377 4.43 -13.00 25.19
C GLU A 377 4.02 -14.25 24.41
N THR A 378 3.89 -14.12 23.09
CA THR A 378 3.60 -15.26 22.20
C THR A 378 4.73 -16.25 22.15
N VAL A 379 5.98 -15.78 22.07
CA VAL A 379 7.16 -16.64 22.10
C VAL A 379 7.20 -17.46 23.40
N GLN A 380 6.95 -16.80 24.54
CA GLN A 380 6.89 -17.45 25.86
C GLN A 380 5.74 -18.46 25.94
N GLU A 381 4.57 -18.11 25.43
CA GLU A 381 3.40 -18.98 25.47
C GLU A 381 3.55 -20.20 24.56
N VAL A 382 4.07 -20.02 23.34
CA VAL A 382 4.38 -21.15 22.44
C VAL A 382 5.40 -22.07 23.09
N HIS A 383 6.46 -21.51 23.70
CA HIS A 383 7.43 -22.32 24.45
C HIS A 383 6.79 -23.06 25.63
N ARG A 384 5.95 -22.39 26.42
CA ARG A 384 5.26 -22.99 27.58
C ARG A 384 4.42 -24.21 27.17
N ILE A 385 3.69 -24.10 26.06
CA ILE A 385 2.88 -25.22 25.53
C ILE A 385 3.78 -26.28 24.89
N HIS A 386 4.91 -25.87 24.33
CA HIS A 386 5.78 -26.74 23.54
C HIS A 386 7.30 -26.54 23.78
N PRO A 387 7.83 -27.02 24.91
CA PRO A 387 9.16 -26.61 25.37
C PRO A 387 10.34 -27.15 24.55
N LYS A 388 10.18 -28.25 23.80
CA LYS A 388 11.31 -28.97 23.16
C LYS A 388 11.30 -29.00 21.65
N SER A 389 10.18 -28.67 20.99
CA SER A 389 9.94 -29.05 19.59
C SER A 389 10.00 -27.91 18.58
N PHE A 390 10.36 -26.69 18.99
CA PHE A 390 10.23 -25.50 18.13
C PHE A 390 11.49 -24.65 17.97
N TYR A 391 12.60 -25.01 18.62
CA TYR A 391 13.87 -24.29 18.49
C TYR A 391 14.67 -24.76 17.27
N GLU A 392 14.07 -24.74 16.10
CA GLU A 392 14.88 -24.80 14.88
C GLU A 392 15.72 -23.52 14.74
N ASN A 393 16.88 -23.64 14.10
CA ASN A 393 17.81 -22.53 13.88
C ASN A 393 17.16 -21.27 13.27
N ASN A 394 16.15 -21.47 12.42
CA ASN A 394 15.43 -20.40 11.75
C ASN A 394 14.61 -19.48 12.70
N ILE A 395 14.26 -19.93 13.91
CA ILE A 395 13.51 -19.12 14.88
C ILE A 395 14.41 -18.03 15.46
N LEU A 396 15.62 -18.42 15.89
CA LEU A 396 16.62 -17.48 16.40
C LEU A 396 17.07 -16.52 15.28
N ASP A 397 17.23 -17.01 14.05
CA ASP A 397 17.53 -16.18 12.88
C ASP A 397 16.50 -15.06 12.67
N CYS A 398 15.22 -15.36 12.86
CA CYS A 398 14.15 -14.36 12.72
C CYS A 398 14.22 -13.29 13.79
N ALA A 399 14.50 -13.67 15.05
CA ALA A 399 14.67 -12.71 16.15
C ALA A 399 15.94 -11.85 15.96
N LEU A 400 17.05 -12.47 15.54
CA LEU A 400 18.32 -11.79 15.23
C LEU A 400 18.16 -10.76 14.11
N MET A 401 17.51 -11.15 13.02
CA MET A 401 17.32 -10.27 11.86
C MET A 401 16.45 -9.05 12.19
N ALA A 402 15.56 -9.17 13.17
CA ALA A 402 14.68 -8.10 13.61
C ALA A 402 15.19 -7.36 14.86
N SER A 403 16.37 -7.73 15.38
CA SER A 403 17.01 -7.11 16.56
C SER A 403 16.14 -7.09 17.82
N HIS A 404 15.33 -8.12 18.05
CA HIS A 404 14.47 -8.22 19.25
C HIS A 404 15.23 -8.85 20.42
N GLU A 405 15.99 -8.03 21.16
CA GLU A 405 16.89 -8.48 22.25
C GLU A 405 16.22 -9.37 23.30
N GLU A 406 15.04 -8.99 23.79
CA GLU A 406 14.32 -9.74 24.83
C GLU A 406 13.92 -11.14 24.35
N ILE A 407 13.50 -11.26 23.08
CA ILE A 407 13.14 -12.53 22.46
C ILE A 407 14.39 -13.38 22.28
N MET A 408 15.51 -12.79 21.83
CA MET A 408 16.77 -13.50 21.69
C MET A 408 17.25 -14.04 23.04
N GLN A 409 17.21 -13.23 24.10
CA GLN A 409 17.56 -13.67 25.46
C GLN A 409 16.72 -14.86 25.88
N PHE A 410 15.40 -14.75 25.71
CA PHE A 410 14.49 -15.83 26.06
C PHE A 410 14.76 -17.11 25.27
N ILE A 411 14.94 -17.02 23.95
CA ILE A 411 15.23 -18.19 23.10
C ILE A 411 16.55 -18.84 23.53
N ILE A 412 17.59 -18.05 23.75
CA ILE A 412 18.92 -18.53 24.11
C ILE A 412 18.90 -19.20 25.48
N GLU A 413 18.15 -18.67 26.46
CA GLU A 413 17.94 -19.27 27.78
C GLU A 413 17.25 -20.64 27.75
N ASN A 414 16.45 -20.91 26.73
CA ASN A 414 15.59 -22.09 26.65
C ASN A 414 15.97 -23.07 25.54
N ARG A 415 17.09 -22.86 24.84
CA ARG A 415 17.62 -23.76 23.81
C ARG A 415 19.02 -24.26 24.17
N ASP A 416 19.34 -25.47 23.74
CA ASP A 416 20.65 -26.11 23.96
C ASP A 416 21.52 -26.17 22.69
N ASP A 417 20.96 -25.86 21.53
CA ASP A 417 21.63 -25.96 20.23
C ASP A 417 22.44 -24.70 19.88
N GLN A 418 23.54 -24.93 19.16
CA GLN A 418 24.47 -23.88 18.75
C GLN A 418 23.85 -22.93 17.72
N PHE A 419 24.44 -21.75 17.58
CA PHE A 419 24.09 -20.80 16.53
C PHE A 419 24.37 -21.40 15.14
N SER A 420 23.42 -21.26 14.22
CA SER A 420 23.62 -21.70 12.84
C SER A 420 24.53 -20.76 12.07
N MET A 421 25.13 -21.23 10.98
CA MET A 421 25.88 -20.39 10.04
C MET A 421 25.08 -19.16 9.58
N GLN A 422 23.76 -19.31 9.41
CA GLN A 422 22.87 -18.21 9.04
C GLN A 422 22.76 -17.19 10.19
N SER A 423 22.65 -17.64 11.43
CA SER A 423 22.63 -16.78 12.63
C SER A 423 23.88 -15.91 12.72
N TRP A 424 25.05 -16.51 12.50
CA TRP A 424 26.34 -15.80 12.44
C TRP A 424 26.40 -14.79 11.30
N THR A 425 25.93 -15.19 10.11
CA THR A 425 25.84 -14.30 8.94
C THR A 425 24.93 -13.10 9.21
N ILE A 426 23.78 -13.32 9.88
CA ILE A 426 22.84 -12.28 10.26
C ILE A 426 23.47 -11.35 11.30
N CYS A 427 24.09 -11.89 12.35
CA CYS A 427 24.80 -11.10 13.37
C CYS A 427 25.81 -10.13 12.71
N GLY A 428 26.58 -10.61 11.74
CA GLY A 428 27.49 -9.78 10.97
C GLY A 428 26.78 -8.71 10.15
N SER A 429 25.68 -9.06 9.48
CA SER A 429 24.90 -8.12 8.65
C SER A 429 24.21 -7.02 9.46
N VAL A 430 23.76 -7.34 10.68
CA VAL A 430 23.14 -6.38 11.59
C VAL A 430 24.21 -5.50 12.21
N GLY A 431 25.37 -6.06 12.57
CA GLY A 431 26.50 -5.30 13.09
C GLY A 431 26.28 -4.76 14.51
N ASP A 432 25.34 -5.32 15.25
CA ASP A 432 25.05 -4.91 16.63
C ASP A 432 26.08 -5.54 17.60
N ILE A 433 26.93 -4.68 18.15
CA ILE A 433 27.99 -5.05 19.10
C ILE A 433 27.40 -5.58 20.41
N ASN A 434 26.31 -4.97 20.89
CA ASN A 434 25.67 -5.39 22.13
C ASN A 434 25.07 -6.77 21.96
N LEU A 435 24.41 -7.00 20.83
CA LEU A 435 23.87 -8.30 20.47
C LEU A 435 24.97 -9.37 20.46
N PHE A 436 26.10 -9.11 19.80
CA PHE A 436 27.22 -10.07 19.79
C PHE A 436 27.78 -10.33 21.20
N ASN A 437 28.04 -9.26 21.97
CA ASN A 437 28.66 -9.35 23.29
C ASN A 437 27.75 -10.01 24.34
N ASN A 438 26.43 -9.80 24.25
CA ASN A 438 25.48 -10.31 25.23
C ASN A 438 25.07 -11.75 24.92
N PHE A 439 24.94 -12.11 23.65
CA PHE A 439 24.30 -13.35 23.24
C PHE A 439 25.27 -14.33 22.61
N VAL A 440 26.05 -13.87 21.65
CA VAL A 440 26.81 -14.74 20.75
C VAL A 440 28.10 -15.20 21.42
N SER A 441 28.87 -14.27 21.98
CA SER A 441 30.18 -14.57 22.57
C SER A 441 30.12 -15.33 23.90
N LYS A 442 29.07 -15.14 24.69
CA LYS A 442 28.92 -15.78 26.02
C LYS A 442 28.45 -17.22 25.96
N ARG A 443 27.71 -17.61 24.93
CA ARG A 443 26.97 -18.90 24.89
C ARG A 443 27.49 -19.88 23.86
N SER A 444 28.27 -19.41 22.89
CA SER A 444 28.76 -20.27 21.81
C SER A 444 30.25 -20.06 21.54
N ASN A 445 30.95 -21.16 21.27
CA ASN A 445 32.25 -21.07 20.64
C ASN A 445 32.04 -20.46 19.25
N ILE A 446 32.85 -19.47 18.91
CA ILE A 446 32.77 -18.78 17.62
C ILE A 446 33.14 -19.77 16.50
N SER A 447 32.15 -20.43 15.91
CA SER A 447 32.33 -21.49 14.91
C SER A 447 32.31 -20.98 13.46
N HIS A 448 31.60 -19.88 13.21
CA HIS A 448 31.40 -19.29 11.87
C HIS A 448 31.83 -17.82 11.82
N LEU A 449 32.97 -17.55 12.44
CA LEU A 449 33.60 -16.22 12.48
C LEU A 449 33.79 -15.63 11.08
N TYR A 450 34.19 -16.47 10.13
CA TYR A 450 34.45 -16.06 8.75
C TYR A 450 33.18 -15.50 8.09
N GLU A 451 32.06 -16.21 8.19
CA GLU A 451 30.78 -15.85 7.60
C GLU A 451 30.21 -14.58 8.25
N MET A 452 30.32 -14.47 9.58
CA MET A 452 29.93 -13.27 10.33
C MET A 452 30.72 -12.05 9.87
N LEU A 453 32.06 -12.12 9.88
CA LEU A 453 32.90 -10.99 9.47
C LEU A 453 32.70 -10.65 8.01
N ARG A 454 32.67 -11.65 7.12
CA ARG A 454 32.36 -11.44 5.71
C ARG A 454 31.06 -10.65 5.54
N SER A 455 30.02 -11.02 6.27
CA SER A 455 28.73 -10.33 6.23
C SER A 455 28.82 -8.88 6.73
N ALA A 456 29.52 -8.63 7.85
CA ALA A 456 29.76 -7.29 8.37
C ALA A 456 30.50 -6.38 7.37
N TYR A 457 31.50 -6.93 6.68
CA TYR A 457 32.22 -6.24 5.62
C TYR A 457 31.36 -5.95 4.39
N CYS A 458 30.43 -6.84 4.04
CA CYS A 458 29.48 -6.60 2.94
C CYS A 458 28.46 -5.52 3.27
N HIS A 459 28.06 -5.36 4.54
CA HIS A 459 27.00 -4.44 4.98
C HIS A 459 27.52 -3.09 5.51
N GLY A 460 28.83 -2.92 5.68
CA GLY A 460 29.40 -1.63 6.07
C GLY A 460 29.47 -1.39 7.58
N ASN A 461 29.38 -2.47 8.38
CA ASN A 461 29.31 -2.39 9.84
C ASN A 461 30.70 -2.17 10.47
N LEU A 462 31.27 -0.98 10.27
CA LEU A 462 32.64 -0.65 10.68
C LEU A 462 32.86 -0.78 12.20
N ASP A 463 31.95 -0.28 13.03
CA ASP A 463 32.13 -0.30 14.47
C ASP A 463 32.12 -1.73 15.02
N PHE A 464 31.28 -2.59 14.44
CA PHE A 464 31.30 -4.03 14.72
C PHE A 464 32.66 -4.65 14.39
N ILE A 465 33.21 -4.36 13.21
CA ILE A 465 34.52 -4.87 12.78
C ILE A 465 35.63 -4.40 13.73
N LYS A 466 35.62 -3.11 14.13
CA LYS A 466 36.59 -2.58 15.10
C LYS A 466 36.52 -3.33 16.42
N SER A 467 35.31 -3.53 16.95
CA SER A 467 35.10 -4.29 18.18
C SER A 467 35.63 -5.73 18.05
N MET A 468 35.44 -6.39 16.91
CA MET A 468 35.98 -7.74 16.68
C MET A 468 37.51 -7.78 16.63
N ILE A 469 38.15 -6.71 16.12
CA ILE A 469 39.61 -6.56 16.13
C ILE A 469 40.12 -6.33 17.56
N GLU A 470 39.47 -5.45 18.32
CA GLU A 470 39.84 -5.13 19.71
C GLU A 470 39.74 -6.36 20.64
N LEU A 471 38.76 -7.24 20.39
CA LEU A 471 38.58 -8.49 21.12
C LEU A 471 39.54 -9.61 20.68
N ASN A 472 40.47 -9.34 19.76
CA ASN A 472 41.36 -10.33 19.14
C ASN A 472 40.62 -11.52 18.49
N HIS A 473 39.35 -11.33 18.13
CA HIS A 473 38.58 -12.30 17.35
C HIS A 473 38.84 -12.16 15.85
N HIS A 474 39.60 -11.15 15.41
CA HIS A 474 39.91 -10.92 14.00
C HIS A 474 41.43 -10.89 13.75
N ASN A 475 42.07 -12.06 13.65
CA ASN A 475 43.43 -12.21 13.11
C ASN A 475 43.45 -12.50 11.60
N LEU A 476 42.25 -12.50 10.99
CA LEU A 476 42.04 -12.99 9.64
C LEU A 476 42.58 -12.00 8.61
N ASP A 477 43.08 -12.56 7.51
CA ASP A 477 43.59 -11.85 6.35
C ASP A 477 42.60 -10.77 5.88
N HIS A 478 42.88 -9.52 6.28
CA HIS A 478 42.05 -8.38 5.95
C HIS A 478 41.90 -8.18 4.44
N GLN A 479 42.76 -8.76 3.60
CA GLN A 479 42.65 -8.67 2.15
C GLN A 479 41.36 -9.32 1.66
N ILE A 480 41.00 -10.51 2.16
CA ILE A 480 39.82 -11.25 1.70
C ILE A 480 38.53 -10.47 2.00
N TYR A 481 38.42 -9.92 3.21
CA TYR A 481 37.22 -9.17 3.60
C TYR A 481 37.17 -7.78 3.00
N THR A 482 38.31 -7.09 2.90
CA THR A 482 38.32 -5.76 2.31
C THR A 482 38.00 -5.83 0.82
N ARG A 483 38.35 -6.92 0.12
CA ARG A 483 37.83 -7.18 -1.24
C ARG A 483 36.30 -7.19 -1.28
N LYS A 484 35.64 -7.79 -0.29
CA LYS A 484 34.17 -7.75 -0.18
C LYS A 484 33.67 -6.33 0.06
N ALA A 485 34.29 -5.57 0.97
CA ALA A 485 33.94 -4.16 1.17
C ALA A 485 34.07 -3.32 -0.11
N ILE A 486 35.08 -3.58 -0.96
CA ILE A 486 35.24 -2.92 -2.27
C ILE A 486 34.07 -3.25 -3.20
N VAL A 487 33.76 -4.54 -3.39
CA VAL A 487 32.67 -4.99 -4.27
C VAL A 487 31.32 -4.42 -3.84
N PHE A 488 31.08 -4.31 -2.53
CA PHE A 488 29.85 -3.74 -1.98
C PHE A 488 29.94 -2.21 -1.72
N ASN A 489 31.01 -1.55 -2.16
CA ASN A 489 31.21 -0.10 -2.04
C ASN A 489 31.09 0.45 -0.59
N GLN A 490 31.62 -0.30 0.39
CA GLN A 490 31.60 0.07 1.80
C GLN A 490 32.73 1.04 2.14
N HIS A 491 32.57 2.29 1.72
CA HIS A 491 33.58 3.36 1.78
C HIS A 491 34.24 3.55 3.16
N SER A 492 33.46 3.49 4.25
CA SER A 492 33.96 3.68 5.62
C SER A 492 34.96 2.59 6.02
N ILE A 493 34.66 1.34 5.70
CA ILE A 493 35.52 0.18 5.96
C ILE A 493 36.80 0.27 5.12
N ILE A 494 36.65 0.60 3.84
CA ILE A 494 37.79 0.74 2.92
C ILE A 494 38.76 1.81 3.44
N LYS A 495 38.23 2.98 3.81
CA LYS A 495 39.04 4.07 4.38
C LYS A 495 39.74 3.62 5.67
N TYR A 496 39.00 3.02 6.60
CA TYR A 496 39.57 2.50 7.84
C TYR A 496 40.70 1.50 7.59
N TYR A 497 40.51 0.56 6.66
CA TYR A 497 41.52 -0.43 6.30
C TYR A 497 42.80 0.23 5.76
N LEU A 498 42.66 1.17 4.82
CA LEU A 498 43.79 1.88 4.22
C LEU A 498 44.57 2.68 5.28
N GLU A 499 43.89 3.37 6.18
CA GLU A 499 44.50 4.22 7.20
C GLU A 499 45.23 3.40 8.29
N ASN A 500 44.64 2.28 8.71
CA ASN A 500 45.13 1.53 9.87
C ASN A 500 46.04 0.36 9.47
N VAL A 501 45.71 -0.39 8.42
CA VAL A 501 46.52 -1.55 7.98
C VAL A 501 47.68 -1.09 7.10
N LYS A 502 47.52 0.03 6.38
CA LYS A 502 48.50 0.57 5.44
C LYS A 502 49.01 -0.49 4.45
N PRO A 503 48.10 -1.14 3.70
CA PRO A 503 48.46 -2.24 2.80
C PRO A 503 49.50 -1.78 1.77
N LYS A 504 50.38 -2.70 1.38
CA LYS A 504 51.36 -2.43 0.32
C LYS A 504 50.63 -2.26 -1.00
N ARG A 505 51.22 -1.50 -1.91
CA ARG A 505 50.65 -1.24 -3.24
C ARG A 505 50.31 -2.53 -4.02
N LYS A 506 51.14 -3.57 -3.89
CA LYS A 506 50.89 -4.87 -4.54
C LYS A 506 49.55 -5.47 -4.08
N ASP A 507 49.29 -5.43 -2.79
CA ASP A 507 48.07 -5.99 -2.19
C ASP A 507 46.84 -5.22 -2.69
N LEU A 508 46.94 -3.89 -2.77
CA LEU A 508 45.89 -3.03 -3.35
C LEU A 508 45.55 -3.44 -4.78
N ILE A 509 46.56 -3.62 -5.64
CA ILE A 509 46.34 -4.04 -7.03
C ILE A 509 45.65 -5.41 -7.09
N GLU A 510 46.09 -6.36 -6.25
CA GLU A 510 45.48 -7.69 -6.20
C GLU A 510 44.02 -7.64 -5.71
N MET A 511 43.65 -6.70 -4.83
CA MET A 511 42.27 -6.52 -4.38
C MET A 511 41.31 -6.08 -5.50
N PHE A 512 41.83 -5.41 -6.52
CA PHE A 512 41.09 -4.94 -7.69
C PHE A 512 41.06 -5.93 -8.86
N SER A 513 41.63 -7.12 -8.69
CA SER A 513 41.73 -8.09 -9.80
C SER A 513 40.38 -8.65 -10.29
N TYR A 514 39.29 -8.43 -9.55
CA TYR A 514 37.95 -8.92 -9.86
C TYR A 514 36.91 -7.78 -9.89
N ASP A 515 36.15 -7.71 -10.98
CA ASP A 515 34.92 -6.91 -11.15
C ASP A 515 35.06 -5.39 -10.94
N LEU A 516 35.97 -4.76 -11.69
CA LEU A 516 36.18 -3.31 -11.67
C LEU A 516 34.97 -2.48 -12.09
N GLU A 517 34.06 -3.07 -12.87
CA GLU A 517 32.90 -2.38 -13.45
C GLU A 517 31.82 -2.09 -12.40
N SER A 518 31.77 -2.88 -11.33
CA SER A 518 30.83 -2.70 -10.21
C SER A 518 31.25 -1.64 -9.18
N ILE A 519 32.48 -1.12 -9.27
CA ILE A 519 33.07 -0.25 -8.25
C ILE A 519 32.61 1.19 -8.43
N HIS A 520 31.99 1.73 -7.39
CA HIS A 520 31.48 3.10 -7.35
C HIS A 520 32.62 4.12 -7.44
N PRO A 521 32.45 5.27 -8.14
CA PRO A 521 33.50 6.29 -8.28
C PRO A 521 34.07 6.81 -6.95
N THR A 522 33.23 6.91 -5.91
CA THR A 522 33.68 7.31 -4.57
C THR A 522 34.69 6.32 -3.98
N THR A 523 34.49 5.02 -4.20
CA THR A 523 35.46 3.99 -3.82
C THR A 523 36.80 4.27 -4.51
N TRP A 524 36.80 4.48 -5.83
CA TRP A 524 38.01 4.83 -6.57
C TRP A 524 38.73 6.06 -6.04
N ASN A 525 37.99 7.13 -5.73
CA ASN A 525 38.57 8.35 -5.17
C ASN A 525 39.27 8.11 -3.83
N ILE A 526 38.72 7.27 -2.96
CA ILE A 526 39.36 6.90 -1.70
C ILE A 526 40.72 6.22 -1.97
N PHE A 527 40.78 5.30 -2.92
CA PHE A 527 42.02 4.63 -3.28
C PHE A 527 43.03 5.54 -3.96
N PHE A 528 42.60 6.41 -4.89
CA PHE A 528 43.51 7.37 -5.53
C PHE A 528 44.11 8.34 -4.53
N ASN A 529 43.30 8.87 -3.62
CA ASN A 529 43.78 9.73 -2.55
C ASN A 529 44.81 9.00 -1.68
N TYR A 530 44.53 7.75 -1.29
CA TYR A 530 45.49 6.95 -0.52
C TYR A 530 46.78 6.67 -1.31
N MET A 531 46.69 6.27 -2.58
CA MET A 531 47.86 5.99 -3.41
C MET A 531 48.73 7.23 -3.66
N GLY A 532 48.13 8.42 -3.72
CA GLY A 532 48.87 9.68 -3.82
C GLY A 532 49.78 9.96 -2.62
N HIS A 533 49.54 9.32 -1.48
CA HIS A 533 50.38 9.41 -0.29
C HIS A 533 51.50 8.36 -0.23
N ILE A 534 51.54 7.38 -1.14
CA ILE A 534 52.59 6.36 -1.19
C ILE A 534 53.81 6.92 -1.93
N SER A 535 55.01 6.79 -1.35
CA SER A 535 56.24 7.38 -1.90
C SER A 535 56.56 6.90 -3.33
N PRO A 536 56.96 7.81 -4.24
CA PRO A 536 57.34 7.49 -5.62
C PRO A 536 58.47 6.45 -5.76
N HIS A 537 59.35 6.30 -4.77
CA HIS A 537 60.47 5.35 -4.84
C HIS A 537 60.03 3.87 -4.82
N GLU A 538 58.78 3.57 -4.43
CA GLU A 538 58.24 2.20 -4.51
C GLU A 538 57.61 1.86 -5.87
N ILE A 539 57.65 2.79 -6.84
CA ILE A 539 56.89 2.73 -8.09
C ILE A 539 57.68 2.10 -9.25
N GLU A 540 59.00 2.22 -9.26
CA GLU A 540 59.84 1.90 -10.42
C GLU A 540 59.94 0.40 -10.76
N SER A 541 59.56 -0.50 -9.85
CA SER A 541 59.77 -1.95 -10.06
C SER A 541 58.63 -2.68 -10.79
N LYS A 542 57.47 -2.04 -11.10
CA LYS A 542 56.26 -2.75 -11.61
C LYS A 542 55.36 -1.95 -12.59
N GLY A 543 55.97 -1.24 -13.54
CA GLY A 543 55.23 -0.39 -14.50
C GLY A 543 54.08 -1.09 -15.27
N ASP A 544 54.23 -2.36 -15.65
CA ASP A 544 53.27 -3.05 -16.51
C ASP A 544 51.91 -3.35 -15.83
N GLN A 545 51.90 -3.69 -14.54
CA GLN A 545 50.65 -3.98 -13.82
C GLN A 545 49.84 -2.72 -13.55
N LEU A 546 50.53 -1.62 -13.27
CA LEU A 546 49.92 -0.31 -13.09
C LEU A 546 49.37 0.24 -14.40
N ARG A 547 50.14 0.09 -15.49
CA ARG A 547 49.66 0.41 -16.82
C ARG A 547 48.38 -0.35 -17.15
N LEU A 548 48.31 -1.64 -16.86
CA LEU A 548 47.12 -2.46 -17.11
C LEU A 548 45.91 -1.99 -16.27
N LEU A 549 46.14 -1.61 -15.01
CA LEU A 549 45.11 -1.05 -14.13
C LEU A 549 44.62 0.31 -14.66
N PHE A 550 45.54 1.21 -15.02
CA PHE A 550 45.21 2.52 -15.59
C PHE A 550 44.56 2.41 -16.97
N GLU A 551 44.92 1.44 -17.80
CA GLU A 551 44.24 1.16 -19.07
C GLU A 551 42.82 0.66 -18.84
N ARG A 552 42.58 -0.20 -17.83
CA ARG A 552 41.23 -0.64 -17.44
C ARG A 552 40.41 0.52 -16.86
N LEU A 553 41.00 1.35 -16.00
CA LEU A 553 40.38 2.55 -15.45
C LEU A 553 40.08 3.60 -16.52
N GLY A 554 40.96 3.76 -17.51
CA GLY A 554 40.76 4.64 -18.66
C GLY A 554 39.60 4.20 -19.56
N LYS A 555 39.26 2.91 -19.57
CA LYS A 555 38.02 2.41 -20.20
C LYS A 555 36.77 2.78 -19.39
N ILE A 556 36.83 2.71 -18.06
CA ILE A 556 35.72 3.09 -17.16
C ILE A 556 35.49 4.62 -17.16
N GLY A 557 36.56 5.42 -17.14
CA GLY A 557 36.48 6.89 -17.22
C GLY A 557 35.93 7.42 -18.56
N LYS A 558 35.83 6.57 -19.60
CA LYS A 558 35.09 6.88 -20.83
C LYS A 558 33.58 6.61 -20.73
N MET A 559 33.14 5.82 -19.74
CA MET A 559 31.71 5.49 -19.50
C MET A 559 31.03 6.49 -18.55
N THR A 560 31.77 7.08 -17.62
CA THR A 560 31.30 8.19 -16.78
C THR A 560 31.78 9.51 -17.38
N ASP A 561 30.92 10.51 -17.61
CA ASP A 561 31.27 11.84 -18.15
C ASP A 561 32.28 12.68 -17.31
N GLN A 562 33.03 12.05 -16.41
CA GLN A 562 34.09 12.64 -15.58
C GLN A 562 35.47 12.55 -16.26
N LYS A 563 35.65 13.26 -17.37
CA LYS A 563 36.95 13.42 -18.06
C LYS A 563 38.07 14.06 -17.21
N ARG A 564 37.77 14.59 -16.02
CA ARG A 564 38.72 15.37 -15.19
C ARG A 564 39.69 14.51 -14.37
N ILE A 565 39.32 13.30 -13.97
CA ILE A 565 40.16 12.49 -13.06
C ILE A 565 41.32 11.81 -13.83
N SER A 566 41.09 11.42 -15.09
CA SER A 566 42.12 10.79 -15.92
C SER A 566 43.23 11.75 -16.37
N TYR A 567 42.99 13.07 -16.41
CA TYR A 567 43.96 14.03 -16.92
C TYR A 567 45.01 14.47 -15.89
N HIS A 568 44.68 14.56 -14.60
CA HIS A 568 45.68 14.97 -13.59
C HIS A 568 46.67 13.85 -13.26
N PHE A 569 46.25 12.59 -13.20
CA PHE A 569 47.16 11.48 -12.86
C PHE A 569 48.08 11.05 -14.02
N VAL A 570 47.69 11.24 -15.28
CA VAL A 570 48.52 10.88 -16.45
C VAL A 570 49.61 11.93 -16.71
N VAL A 571 49.43 13.16 -16.24
CA VAL A 571 50.42 14.24 -16.44
C VAL A 571 51.57 14.14 -15.42
N ASP A 572 51.31 13.68 -14.20
CA ASP A 572 52.36 13.53 -13.17
C ASP A 572 53.21 12.25 -13.30
N PHE A 573 52.85 11.33 -14.21
CA PHE A 573 53.59 10.08 -14.48
C PHE A 573 54.48 10.12 -15.74
N ASN A 574 54.43 11.21 -16.51
CA ASN A 574 55.22 11.42 -17.73
C ASN A 574 56.31 12.51 -17.57
N ILE A 575 56.72 12.77 -16.33
CA ILE A 575 57.96 13.48 -15.95
C ILE A 575 58.69 12.54 -14.99
#